data_AF-A0AA37WZL2-F1
#
_entry.id   AF-A0AA37WZL2-F1
#
_cell.length_a   1.000
_cell.length_b   1.000
_cell.length_c   1.000
_cell.angle_alpha   90.00
_cell.angle_beta   90.00
_cell.angle_gamma   90.00
#
_symmetry.space_group_name_H-M   'P 1'
#
loop_
_entity.id
_entity.type
_entity.pdbx_description
1 polymer ?
#
loop_
_entity_poly.entity_id
_entity_poly.type
_entity_poly.pdbx_seq_one_letter_code
_entity_poly.pdbx_strand_id
1 'polypeptide(L)'
;MQKGSIFLMKKFSVALPDELYDAVTERAALEGINISDVVRDTLAREFAFKPHRTIGEVAMEAIRAGATNQQTLAHVHKLFPDSNASAASIAWYRMTLRKEGEAVPTDREAKVAAKWP
;
A
#
# COMPACT_ATOMS: atom_id res chain seq x y z
N MET A 1 -16.11 25.63 20.06
CA MET A 1 -16.87 24.37 19.98
C MET A 1 -16.63 23.74 18.60
N GLN A 2 -16.57 22.42 18.55
CA GLN A 2 -15.85 21.58 17.58
C GLN A 2 -16.18 21.84 16.09
N LYS A 3 -15.12 21.90 15.26
CA LYS A 3 -15.23 21.71 13.80
C LYS A 3 -15.55 20.25 13.55
N GLY A 4 -16.79 19.94 13.21
CA GLY A 4 -17.17 18.61 12.73
C GLY A 4 -16.44 18.32 11.42
N SER A 5 -15.48 17.40 11.45
CA SER A 5 -14.89 16.84 10.24
C SER A 5 -16.00 16.19 9.41
N ILE A 6 -16.30 16.77 8.26
CA ILE A 6 -17.19 16.19 7.27
C ILE A 6 -16.46 14.96 6.71
N PHE A 7 -16.79 13.76 7.19
CA PHE A 7 -16.33 12.52 6.56
C PHE A 7 -16.97 12.45 5.17
N LEU A 8 -16.17 12.66 4.13
CA LEU A 8 -16.62 12.63 2.74
C LEU A 8 -16.91 11.17 2.34
N MET A 9 -18.11 10.68 2.64
CA MET A 9 -18.54 9.33 2.28
C MET A 9 -19.01 9.33 0.82
N LYS A 10 -18.24 8.68 -0.06
CA LYS A 10 -18.68 8.40 -1.43
C LYS A 10 -19.59 7.18 -1.43
N LYS A 11 -20.80 7.32 -1.98
CA LYS A 11 -21.75 6.21 -2.14
C LYS A 11 -21.47 5.48 -3.44
N PHE A 12 -21.49 4.16 -3.40
CA PHE A 12 -21.49 3.32 -4.59
C PHE A 12 -22.58 2.25 -4.42
N SER A 13 -23.17 1.80 -5.52
CA SER A 13 -24.24 0.80 -5.54
C SER A 13 -23.76 -0.41 -6.35
N VAL A 14 -23.99 -1.60 -5.82
CA VAL A 14 -23.65 -2.88 -6.47
C VAL A 14 -24.80 -3.86 -6.28
N ALA A 15 -25.01 -4.72 -7.27
CA ALA A 15 -25.88 -5.89 -7.11
C ALA A 15 -25.06 -7.02 -6.49
N LEU A 16 -25.61 -7.69 -5.48
CA LEU A 16 -25.00 -8.85 -4.85
C LEU A 16 -25.77 -10.11 -5.27
N PRO A 17 -25.09 -11.24 -5.52
CA PRO A 17 -25.73 -12.55 -5.57
C PRO A 17 -26.52 -12.83 -4.29
N ASP A 18 -27.64 -13.54 -4.42
CA ASP A 18 -28.56 -13.85 -3.31
C ASP A 18 -27.84 -14.51 -2.12
N GLU A 19 -26.95 -15.47 -2.39
CA GLU A 19 -26.15 -16.14 -1.36
C GLU A 19 -25.31 -15.17 -0.50
N LEU A 20 -24.74 -14.14 -1.12
CA LEU A 20 -23.95 -13.13 -0.40
C LEU A 20 -24.86 -12.15 0.36
N TYR A 21 -26.03 -11.83 -0.18
CA TYR A 21 -27.00 -10.99 0.49
C TYR A 21 -27.51 -11.65 1.78
N ASP A 22 -27.85 -12.95 1.71
CA ASP A 22 -28.31 -13.72 2.85
C ASP A 22 -27.23 -13.81 3.93
N ALA A 23 -25.99 -14.10 3.56
CA ALA A 23 -24.87 -14.15 4.50
C ALA A 23 -24.62 -12.81 5.22
N VAL A 24 -24.72 -11.69 4.51
CA VAL A 24 -24.57 -10.35 5.12
C VAL A 24 -25.76 -10.05 6.05
N THR A 25 -26.97 -10.45 5.66
CA THR A 25 -28.19 -10.22 6.44
C THR A 25 -28.21 -11.06 7.73
N GLU A 26 -27.81 -12.33 7.65
CA GLU A 26 -27.68 -13.20 8.82
C GLU A 26 -26.67 -12.61 9.82
N ARG A 27 -25.52 -12.16 9.32
CA ARG A 27 -24.50 -11.53 10.16
C ARG A 27 -24.98 -10.22 10.79
N ALA A 28 -25.70 -9.40 10.04
CA ALA A 28 -26.33 -8.19 10.57
C ALA A 28 -27.30 -8.51 11.72
N ALA A 29 -28.11 -9.56 11.56
CA ALA A 29 -29.06 -10.00 12.58
C ALA A 29 -28.36 -10.57 13.83
N LEU A 30 -27.29 -11.35 13.66
CA LEU A 30 -26.51 -11.91 14.77
C LEU A 30 -25.78 -10.85 15.58
N GLU A 31 -25.18 -9.86 14.91
CA GLU A 31 -24.40 -8.80 15.54
C GLU A 31 -25.28 -7.60 15.97
N GLY A 32 -26.57 -7.58 15.59
CA GLY A 32 -27.49 -6.49 15.90
C GLY A 32 -27.13 -5.17 15.22
N ILE A 33 -26.42 -5.22 14.09
CA ILE A 33 -25.92 -4.06 13.34
C ILE A 33 -26.62 -3.91 11.99
N ASN A 34 -26.47 -2.77 11.35
CA ASN A 34 -27.03 -2.55 10.02
C ASN A 34 -26.24 -3.33 8.97
N ILE A 35 -26.92 -3.89 7.96
CA ILE A 35 -26.34 -4.48 6.75
C ILE A 35 -25.26 -3.58 6.13
N SER A 36 -25.50 -2.25 6.09
CA SER A 36 -24.55 -1.27 5.58
C SER A 36 -23.26 -1.21 6.39
N ASP A 37 -23.34 -1.43 7.70
CA ASP A 37 -22.17 -1.45 8.58
C ASP A 37 -21.44 -2.79 8.45
N VAL A 38 -22.15 -3.91 8.29
CA VAL A 38 -21.52 -5.22 7.97
C VAL A 38 -20.73 -5.13 6.67
N VAL A 39 -21.32 -4.56 5.61
CA VAL A 39 -20.66 -4.39 4.31
C VAL A 39 -19.49 -3.43 4.44
N ARG A 40 -19.67 -2.28 5.11
CA ARG A 40 -18.59 -1.31 5.31
C ARG A 40 -17.43 -1.93 6.09
N ASP A 41 -17.70 -2.66 7.17
CA ASP A 41 -16.69 -3.27 8.01
C ASP A 41 -16.00 -4.45 7.33
N THR A 42 -16.73 -5.21 6.52
CA THR A 42 -16.13 -6.31 5.74
C THR A 42 -15.24 -5.75 4.65
N LEU A 43 -15.71 -4.77 3.88
CA LEU A 43 -14.86 -4.07 2.91
C LEU A 43 -13.70 -3.35 3.60
N ALA A 44 -13.93 -2.71 4.73
CA ALA A 44 -12.87 -2.15 5.52
C ALA A 44 -11.91 -3.26 5.99
N ARG A 45 -12.32 -4.46 6.39
CA ARG A 45 -11.36 -5.51 6.77
C ARG A 45 -10.58 -6.06 5.59
N GLU A 46 -11.24 -6.30 4.46
CA GLU A 46 -10.62 -6.81 3.23
C GLU A 46 -9.68 -5.79 2.60
N PHE A 47 -10.04 -4.50 2.67
CA PHE A 47 -9.31 -3.40 2.04
C PHE A 47 -8.54 -2.50 3.02
N ALA A 48 -8.70 -2.65 4.34
CA ALA A 48 -7.91 -1.91 5.32
C ALA A 48 -6.52 -2.50 5.39
N PHE A 49 -5.57 -1.63 5.05
CA PHE A 49 -4.14 -1.78 5.31
C PHE A 49 -3.39 -2.83 4.49
N LYS A 50 -3.71 -2.96 3.21
CA LYS A 50 -2.61 -2.83 2.25
C LYS A 50 -2.79 -1.48 1.55
N PRO A 51 -2.07 -0.41 1.96
CA PRO A 51 -1.83 0.65 1.00
C PRO A 51 -1.45 -0.05 -0.30
N HIS A 52 -2.11 0.29 -1.41
CA HIS A 52 -1.66 -0.14 -2.73
C HIS A 52 -0.26 0.47 -2.89
N ARG A 53 0.75 -0.21 -2.35
CA ARG A 53 2.13 0.22 -2.43
C ARG A 53 2.46 0.05 -3.89
N THR A 54 2.63 1.15 -4.58
CA THR A 54 3.14 1.14 -5.93
C THR A 54 4.57 0.60 -5.91
N ILE A 55 5.02 0.05 -7.04
CA ILE A 55 6.41 -0.35 -7.23
C ILE A 55 7.38 0.78 -6.83
N GLY A 56 7.01 2.04 -7.15
CA GLY A 56 7.78 3.23 -6.80
C GLY A 56 7.88 3.47 -5.30
N GLU A 57 6.78 3.36 -4.56
CA GLU A 57 6.79 3.54 -3.09
C GLU A 57 7.64 2.47 -2.41
N VAL A 58 7.53 1.21 -2.83
CA VAL A 58 8.35 0.12 -2.32
C VAL A 58 9.84 0.35 -2.63
N ALA A 59 10.15 0.78 -3.84
CA ALA A 59 11.52 1.08 -4.24
C ALA A 59 12.11 2.25 -3.43
N MET A 60 11.37 3.35 -3.31
CA MET A 60 11.81 4.54 -2.59
C MET A 60 12.01 4.26 -1.10
N GLU A 61 11.12 3.50 -0.47
CA GLU A 61 11.26 3.11 0.94
C GLU A 61 12.51 2.25 1.17
N ALA A 62 12.78 1.29 0.28
CA ALA A 62 14.00 0.49 0.36
C ALA A 62 15.26 1.34 0.19
N ILE A 63 15.25 2.30 -0.74
CA ILE A 63 16.36 3.24 -0.93
C ILE A 63 16.57 4.11 0.32
N ARG A 64 15.50 4.63 0.92
CA ARG A 64 15.55 5.45 2.15
C ARG A 64 16.15 4.69 3.32
N ALA A 65 15.79 3.43 3.48
CA ALA A 65 16.35 2.58 4.53
C ALA A 65 17.73 1.98 4.16
N GLY A 66 18.33 2.41 3.04
CA GLY A 66 19.74 2.19 2.74
C GLY A 66 20.04 0.99 1.84
N ALA A 67 19.03 0.38 1.21
CA ALA A 67 19.24 -0.71 0.27
C ALA A 67 20.10 -0.25 -0.92
N THR A 68 20.88 -1.17 -1.48
CA THR A 68 21.52 -1.00 -2.80
C THR A 68 20.49 -1.10 -3.92
N ASN A 69 20.86 -0.70 -5.13
CA ASN A 69 19.96 -0.79 -6.29
C ASN A 69 19.54 -2.24 -6.57
N GLN A 70 20.47 -3.18 -6.42
CA GLN A 70 20.18 -4.61 -6.60
C GLN A 70 19.28 -5.16 -5.49
N GLN A 71 19.52 -4.81 -4.23
CA GLN A 71 18.66 -5.24 -3.11
C GLN A 71 17.24 -4.66 -3.24
N THR A 72 17.14 -3.39 -3.64
CA THR A 72 15.85 -2.75 -3.90
C THR A 72 15.09 -3.45 -5.02
N LEU A 73 15.77 -3.75 -6.13
CA LEU A 73 15.16 -4.45 -7.26
C LEU A 73 14.67 -5.85 -6.88
N ALA A 74 15.49 -6.60 -6.14
CA ALA A 74 15.11 -7.92 -5.64
C ALA A 74 13.91 -7.85 -4.68
N HIS A 75 13.87 -6.83 -3.81
CA HIS A 75 12.74 -6.60 -2.91
C HIS A 75 11.45 -6.25 -3.68
N VAL A 76 11.55 -5.42 -4.72
CA VAL A 76 10.44 -5.08 -5.61
C VAL A 76 9.92 -6.33 -6.33
N HIS A 77 10.78 -7.15 -6.95
CA HIS A 77 10.33 -8.37 -7.61
C HIS A 77 9.73 -9.42 -6.66
N LYS A 78 10.20 -9.46 -5.40
CA LYS A 78 9.60 -10.34 -4.38
C LYS A 78 8.15 -9.95 -4.06
N LEU A 79 7.84 -8.66 -4.10
CA LEU A 79 6.49 -8.13 -3.81
C LEU A 79 5.63 -7.99 -5.07
N PHE A 80 6.25 -7.78 -6.24
CA PHE A 80 5.63 -7.62 -7.55
C PHE A 80 6.37 -8.49 -8.59
N PRO A 81 6.11 -9.81 -8.63
CA PRO A 81 6.76 -10.73 -9.55
C PRO A 81 6.59 -10.32 -11.01
N ASP A 82 5.43 -9.77 -11.37
CA ASP A 82 5.09 -9.33 -12.73
C ASP A 82 5.58 -7.90 -13.05
N SER A 83 6.41 -7.30 -12.20
CA SER A 83 6.90 -5.94 -12.44
C SER A 83 7.94 -5.88 -13.55
N ASN A 84 7.81 -4.88 -14.43
CA ASN A 84 8.82 -4.51 -15.42
C ASN A 84 9.92 -3.60 -14.83
N ALA A 85 10.08 -3.61 -13.50
CA ALA A 85 11.07 -2.79 -12.83
C ALA A 85 12.48 -3.23 -13.26
N SER A 86 13.38 -2.26 -13.44
CA SER A 86 14.77 -2.53 -13.81
C SER A 86 15.72 -1.80 -12.85
N ALA A 87 17.00 -2.20 -12.87
CA ALA A 87 18.02 -1.49 -12.11
C ALA A 87 18.11 0.00 -12.49
N ALA A 88 17.79 0.36 -13.75
CA ALA A 88 17.73 1.74 -14.21
C ALA A 88 16.57 2.50 -13.58
N SER A 89 15.40 1.87 -13.45
CA SER A 89 14.23 2.45 -12.74
C SER A 89 14.56 2.74 -11.27
N ILE A 90 15.26 1.82 -10.60
CA ILE A 90 15.69 2.01 -9.21
C ILE A 90 16.72 3.14 -9.08
N ALA A 91 17.69 3.20 -10.00
CA ALA A 91 18.67 4.28 -10.02
C ALA A 91 17.99 5.65 -10.25
N TRP A 92 16.96 5.70 -11.10
CA TRP A 92 16.16 6.90 -11.29
C TRP A 92 15.45 7.34 -10.01
N TYR A 93 14.79 6.42 -9.28
CA TYR A 93 14.17 6.76 -8.00
C TYR A 93 15.18 7.31 -6.98
N ARG A 94 16.37 6.70 -6.87
CA ARG A 94 17.42 7.20 -5.97
C ARG A 94 17.87 8.60 -6.34
N MET A 95 18.03 8.89 -7.64
CA MET A 95 18.37 10.22 -8.11
C MET A 95 17.24 11.22 -7.81
N THR A 96 15.99 10.85 -8.05
CA THR A 96 14.81 11.69 -7.78
C THR A 96 14.72 12.06 -6.31
N LEU A 97 14.85 11.10 -5.39
CA LEU A 97 14.84 11.36 -3.94
C LEU A 97 15.93 12.36 -3.52
N ARG A 98 17.14 12.22 -4.07
CA ARG A 98 18.25 13.15 -3.80
C ARG A 98 17.97 14.54 -4.39
N LYS A 99 17.35 14.61 -5.57
CA LYS A 99 16.95 15.87 -6.21
C LYS A 99 15.87 16.59 -5.39
N GLU A 100 14.98 15.85 -4.77
CA GLU A 100 13.96 16.36 -3.84
C GLU A 100 14.53 16.77 -2.48
N GLY A 101 15.85 16.61 -2.27
CA GLY A 101 16.56 17.04 -1.07
C GLY A 101 16.60 15.99 0.03
N GLU A 102 16.15 14.76 -0.23
CA GLU A 102 16.27 13.67 0.74
C GLU A 102 17.72 13.19 0.89
N ALA A 103 18.13 12.97 2.14
CA ALA A 103 19.47 12.49 2.50
C ALA A 103 19.60 10.95 2.31
N VAL A 104 19.31 10.47 1.10
CA VAL A 104 19.47 9.04 0.77
C VAL A 104 20.88 8.73 0.25
N PRO A 105 21.49 7.60 0.66
CA PRO A 105 22.83 7.24 0.22
C PRO A 105 22.86 6.96 -1.28
N THR A 106 24.00 7.20 -1.93
CA THR A 106 24.28 6.67 -3.27
C THR A 106 24.38 5.14 -3.24
N ASP A 107 24.28 4.49 -4.39
CA ASP A 107 24.42 3.02 -4.46
C ASP A 107 25.77 2.53 -3.89
N ARG A 108 26.85 3.31 -4.12
CA ARG A 108 28.18 3.01 -3.60
C ARG A 108 28.24 3.15 -2.08
N GLU A 109 27.64 4.20 -1.53
CA GLU A 109 27.56 4.41 -0.08
C GLU A 109 26.69 3.34 0.58
N ALA A 110 25.57 2.97 -0.04
CA ALA A 110 24.71 1.87 0.42
C ALA A 110 25.45 0.52 0.47
N LYS A 111 26.27 0.22 -0.55
CA LYS A 111 27.12 -0.98 -0.58
C LYS A 111 28.12 -1.05 0.56
N VAL A 112 28.70 0.09 0.93
CA VAL A 112 29.69 0.19 2.03
C VAL A 112 29.01 0.17 3.39
N ALA A 113 27.84 0.81 3.51
CA ALA A 113 27.08 0.90 4.75
C ALA A 113 26.47 -0.44 5.18
N ALA A 114 26.22 -1.36 4.24
CA ALA A 114 25.78 -2.75 4.44
C ALA A 114 24.85 -2.96 5.65
N LYS A 115 23.87 -2.08 5.80
CA LYS A 115 22.79 -2.15 6.80
C LYS A 115 21.47 -2.28 6.04
N TRP A 116 21.32 -3.38 5.32
CA TRP A 116 20.03 -3.77 4.76
C TRP A 116 19.79 -5.25 5.11
N PRO A 117 18.74 -5.56 5.90
CA PRO A 117 18.43 -6.94 6.32
C PRO A 117 17.92 -7.81 5.16
#